data_AF-Q0C851-F1
#
_entry.id   AF-Q0C851-F1
#
_cell.length_a   1.000
_cell.length_b   1.000
_cell.length_c   1.000
_cell.angle_alpha   90.00
_cell.angle_beta   90.00
_cell.angle_gamma   90.00
#
_symmetry.space_group_name_H-M   'P 1'
#
loop_
_entity.id
_entity.type
_entity.pdbx_description
1 polymer ?
#
loop_
_entity_poly.entity_id
_entity_poly.type
_entity_poly.pdbx_seq_one_letter_code
_entity_poly.pdbx_strand_id
1 'polypeptide(L)'
;MAGAFSGLLAFLISKMDGVGGLEGWRWIFILEGIATVLVATVSYFLIWDEPSTATFLSESEKAIIIDLLADSRASIRANQLEERSATDWKQVKLALVDWQVSDLIPSVNDD
;
A
#
# COMPACT_ATOMS: atom_id res chain seq x y z
N MET A 1 -23.03 25.93 6.81
CA MET A 1 -23.25 24.83 7.77
C MET A 1 -21.92 24.12 7.97
N ALA A 2 -20.97 24.76 8.65
CA ALA A 2 -19.64 24.20 8.87
C ALA A 2 -19.53 23.76 10.33
N GLY A 3 -19.44 22.44 10.54
CA GLY A 3 -18.72 21.83 11.65
C GLY A 3 -19.29 21.97 13.06
N ALA A 4 -20.36 21.23 13.37
CA ALA A 4 -20.68 20.89 14.77
C ALA A 4 -19.50 20.15 15.44
N PHE A 5 -18.72 19.39 14.67
CA PHE A 5 -17.54 18.66 15.14
C PHE A 5 -16.37 19.59 15.47
N SER A 6 -16.08 20.58 14.62
CA SER A 6 -15.03 21.58 14.90
C SER A 6 -15.41 22.49 16.07
N GLY A 7 -16.71 22.77 16.28
CA GLY A 7 -17.19 23.52 17.44
C GLY A 7 -17.02 22.76 18.77
N LEU A 8 -17.34 21.47 18.80
CA LEU A 8 -17.12 20.61 19.98
C LEU A 8 -15.63 20.44 20.27
N LEU A 9 -14.80 20.26 19.23
CA LEU A 9 -13.36 20.14 19.37
C LEU A 9 -12.75 21.45 19.92
N ALA A 10 -13.17 22.60 19.41
CA ALA A 10 -12.73 23.91 19.91
C ALA A 10 -13.12 24.12 21.39
N PHE A 11 -14.32 23.68 21.80
CA PHE A 11 -14.74 23.74 23.20
C PHE A 11 -13.87 22.86 24.11
N LEU A 12 -13.54 21.64 23.67
CA LEU A 12 -12.64 20.74 24.41
C LEU A 12 -11.22 21.32 24.53
N ILE A 13 -10.69 21.90 23.46
CA ILE A 13 -9.37 22.55 23.45
C ILE A 13 -9.35 23.76 24.40
N SER A 14 -10.41 24.58 24.39
CA SER A 14 -10.55 25.71 25.32
C SER A 14 -10.54 25.27 26.79
N LYS A 15 -11.01 24.06 27.08
CA LYS A 15 -11.00 23.45 28.41
C LYS A 15 -9.63 22.88 28.82
N MET A 16 -8.72 22.69 27.86
CA MET A 16 -7.42 22.06 28.02
C MET A 16 -6.25 23.05 27.97
N ASP A 17 -6.54 24.33 27.74
CA ASP A 17 -5.54 25.40 27.85
C ASP A 17 -4.99 25.49 29.28
N GLY A 18 -3.67 25.33 29.43
CA GLY A 18 -3.00 25.27 30.74
C GLY A 18 -2.96 23.88 31.39
N VAL A 19 -3.60 22.86 30.81
CA VAL A 19 -3.47 21.47 31.29
C VAL A 19 -2.08 20.95 30.94
N GLY A 20 -1.32 20.55 31.97
CA GLY A 20 0.06 20.08 31.81
C GLY A 20 1.07 21.19 31.45
N GLY A 21 0.69 22.48 31.61
CA GLY A 21 1.54 23.61 31.22
C GLY A 21 1.66 23.81 29.70
N LEU A 22 0.75 23.20 28.93
CA LEU A 22 0.73 23.25 27.49
C LEU A 22 -0.40 24.18 27.00
N GLU A 23 -0.10 24.94 25.94
CA GLU A 23 -1.09 25.76 25.24
C GLU A 23 -2.12 24.89 24.53
N GLY A 24 -3.38 25.32 24.51
CA GLY A 24 -4.50 24.56 23.95
C GLY A 24 -4.27 24.05 22.51
N TRP A 25 -3.58 24.79 21.64
CA TRP A 25 -3.37 24.38 20.25
C TRP A 25 -2.49 23.11 20.12
N ARG A 26 -1.58 22.86 21.07
CA ARG A 26 -0.71 21.67 21.06
C ARG A 26 -1.51 20.39 21.28
N TRP A 27 -2.60 20.51 22.03
CA TRP A 27 -3.48 19.39 22.32
C TRP A 27 -4.25 18.86 21.11
N ILE A 28 -4.40 19.66 20.05
CA ILE A 28 -4.99 19.19 18.78
C ILE A 28 -4.17 18.02 18.24
N PHE A 29 -2.87 18.21 18.12
CA PHE A 29 -1.94 17.20 17.62
C PHE A 29 -1.82 16.00 18.58
N ILE A 30 -1.88 16.23 19.89
CA ILE A 30 -1.82 15.15 20.89
C ILE A 30 -3.07 14.28 20.80
N LEU A 31 -4.26 14.88 20.76
CA LEU A 31 -5.52 14.16 20.67
C LEU A 31 -5.63 13.39 19.35
N GLU A 32 -5.21 13.99 18.24
CA GLU A 32 -5.17 13.33 16.95
C GLU A 32 -4.18 12.16 16.95
N GLY A 33 -2.97 12.36 17.48
CA GLY A 33 -1.97 11.30 17.62
C GLY A 33 -2.46 10.12 18.48
N ILE A 34 -3.10 10.40 19.61
CA ILE A 34 -3.72 9.37 20.46
C ILE A 34 -4.81 8.62 19.69
N ALA A 35 -5.68 9.34 18.97
CA ALA A 35 -6.72 8.72 18.17
C ALA A 35 -6.12 7.79 17.09
N THR A 36 -5.06 8.22 16.40
CA THR A 36 -4.36 7.39 15.41
C THR A 36 -3.74 6.15 16.05
N VAL A 37 -3.06 6.28 17.20
CA VAL A 37 -2.46 5.13 17.89
C VAL A 37 -3.53 4.15 18.36
N LEU A 38 -4.66 4.63 18.86
CA LEU A 38 -5.79 3.79 19.25
C LEU A 38 -6.35 3.02 18.06
N VAL A 39 -6.59 3.70 16.94
CA VAL A 39 -7.05 3.05 15.71
C VAL A 39 -6.04 2.01 15.23
N ALA A 40 -4.74 2.34 15.21
CA ALA A 40 -3.69 1.41 14.81
C ALA A 40 -3.64 0.17 15.73
N THR A 41 -3.78 0.37 17.05
CA THR A 41 -3.80 -0.71 18.03
C THR A 41 -5.00 -1.61 17.82
N VAL A 42 -6.20 -1.03 17.63
CA VAL A 42 -7.43 -1.79 17.36
C VAL A 42 -7.34 -2.53 16.03
N SER A 43 -6.84 -1.88 14.97
CA SER A 43 -6.62 -2.49 13.66
C SER A 43 -5.65 -3.67 13.74
N TYR A 44 -4.61 -3.59 14.56
CA TYR A 44 -3.71 -4.73 14.78
C TYR A 44 -4.44 -5.96 15.34
N PHE A 45 -5.45 -5.77 16.19
CA PHE A 45 -6.25 -6.89 16.72
C PHE A 45 -7.39 -7.33 15.79
N LEU A 46 -7.88 -6.44 14.91
CA LEU A 46 -9.01 -6.71 14.01
C LEU A 46 -8.60 -7.19 12.61
N ILE A 47 -7.37 -6.95 12.18
CA ILE A 47 -6.86 -7.46 10.90
C ILE A 47 -6.42 -8.91 11.11
N TRP A 48 -7.18 -9.85 10.54
CA TRP A 48 -6.78 -11.25 10.43
C TRP A 48 -6.06 -11.47 9.08
N ASP A 49 -4.83 -11.98 9.12
CA ASP A 49 -3.99 -12.21 7.93
C ASP A 49 -4.50 -13.33 7.01
N GLU A 50 -5.39 -14.20 7.51
CA GLU A 50 -5.86 -15.39 6.79
C GLU A 50 -7.39 -15.46 6.85
N PRO A 51 -8.08 -15.62 5.70
CA PRO A 51 -9.56 -15.67 5.66
C PRO A 51 -10.13 -16.86 6.44
N SER A 52 -9.34 -17.90 6.71
CA SER A 52 -9.77 -19.01 7.58
C SER A 52 -9.92 -18.59 9.04
N THR A 53 -9.12 -17.63 9.51
CA THR A 53 -9.05 -17.19 10.91
C THR A 53 -10.02 -16.04 11.22
N ALA A 54 -10.57 -15.40 10.18
CA ALA A 54 -11.57 -14.35 10.34
C ALA A 54 -12.86 -14.91 10.98
N THR A 55 -13.17 -14.49 12.21
CA THR A 55 -14.41 -14.89 12.93
C THR A 55 -15.65 -14.10 12.49
N PHE A 56 -15.49 -13.15 11.57
CA PHE A 56 -16.58 -12.30 11.06
C PHE A 56 -17.29 -12.88 9.81
N LEU A 57 -16.71 -13.88 9.14
CA LEU A 57 -17.24 -14.48 7.90
C LEU A 57 -17.91 -15.83 8.19
N SER A 58 -19.13 -16.02 7.69
CA SER A 58 -19.78 -17.34 7.70
C SER A 58 -18.97 -18.35 6.87
N GLU A 59 -19.07 -19.65 7.15
CA GLU A 59 -18.33 -20.68 6.42
C GLU A 59 -18.57 -20.62 4.90
N SER A 60 -19.79 -20.23 4.47
CA SER A 60 -20.14 -20.02 3.06
C SER A 60 -19.38 -18.86 2.41
N GLU A 61 -19.19 -17.74 3.11
CA GLU A 61 -18.48 -16.58 2.56
C GLU A 61 -16.97 -16.83 2.50
N LYS A 62 -16.42 -17.58 3.47
CA LYS A 62 -15.03 -18.01 3.44
C LYS A 62 -14.71 -18.85 2.20
N ALA A 63 -15.58 -19.78 1.83
CA ALA A 63 -15.39 -20.62 0.65
C ALA A 63 -15.32 -19.80 -0.65
N ILE A 64 -16.20 -18.80 -0.80
CA ILE A 64 -16.21 -17.91 -1.97
C ILE A 64 -14.93 -17.07 -2.03
N ILE A 65 -14.49 -16.53 -0.90
CA ILE A 65 -13.27 -15.70 -0.84
C ILE A 65 -12.01 -16.52 -1.16
N ILE A 66 -11.94 -17.77 -0.68
CA ILE A 66 -10.80 -18.66 -0.97
C ILE A 66 -10.73 -18.97 -2.47
N ASP A 67 -11.86 -19.28 -3.10
CA ASP A 67 -11.95 -19.55 -4.54
C ASP A 67 -11.56 -18.32 -5.37
N LEU A 68 -12.10 -17.15 -5.02
CA LEU A 68 -11.75 -15.87 -5.65
C LEU A 68 -10.26 -15.53 -5.50
N LEU A 69 -9.67 -15.77 -4.33
CA LEU A 69 -8.24 -15.53 -4.08
C LEU A 69 -7.35 -16.51 -4.85
N ALA A 70 -7.82 -17.73 -5.13
CA ALA A 70 -7.09 -18.68 -5.96
C ALA A 70 -7.07 -18.22 -7.43
N ASP A 71 -8.22 -17.81 -7.96
CA ASP A 71 -8.35 -17.28 -9.32
C ASP A 71 -7.59 -15.95 -9.52
N SER A 72 -7.68 -15.05 -8.53
CA SER A 72 -6.94 -13.78 -8.53
C SER A 72 -5.42 -14.00 -8.53
N ARG A 73 -4.91 -14.99 -7.81
CA ARG A 73 -3.47 -15.32 -7.81
C ARG A 73 -3.03 -15.94 -9.13
N ALA A 74 -3.87 -16.75 -9.76
CA ALA A 74 -3.58 -17.34 -11.06
C ALA A 74 -3.51 -16.27 -12.17
N SER A 75 -4.50 -15.36 -12.20
CA SER A 75 -4.55 -14.25 -13.16
C SER A 75 -3.40 -13.25 -13.00
N ILE A 76 -3.05 -12.87 -11.76
CA ILE A 76 -1.90 -11.98 -11.50
C ILE A 76 -0.60 -12.63 -11.98
N ARG A 77 -0.39 -13.93 -11.73
CA ARG A 77 0.79 -14.64 -12.24
C ARG A 77 0.82 -14.68 -13.76
N ALA A 78 -0.32 -14.98 -14.40
CA ALA A 78 -0.41 -15.02 -15.86
C ALA A 78 -0.03 -13.65 -16.49
N ASN A 79 -0.59 -12.56 -15.96
CA ASN A 79 -0.28 -11.20 -16.41
C ASN A 79 1.20 -10.85 -16.20
N GLN A 80 1.79 -11.20 -15.04
CA GLN A 80 3.21 -10.95 -14.77
C GLN A 80 4.15 -11.70 -15.74
N LEU A 81 3.78 -12.93 -16.13
CA LEU A 81 4.56 -13.71 -17.11
C LEU A 81 4.45 -13.11 -18.51
N GLU A 82 3.26 -12.67 -18.91
CA GLU A 82 3.01 -12.01 -20.19
C GLU A 82 3.76 -10.67 -20.29
N GLU A 83 3.69 -9.83 -19.26
CA GLU A 83 4.42 -8.55 -19.20
C GLU A 83 5.94 -8.74 -19.25
N ARG A 84 6.46 -9.76 -18.53
CA ARG A 84 7.89 -10.11 -18.56
C ARG A 84 8.32 -10.54 -19.96
N SER A 85 7.57 -11.43 -20.60
CA SER A 85 7.86 -11.91 -21.96
C SER A 85 7.80 -10.78 -23.00
N ALA A 86 6.79 -9.91 -22.90
CA ALA A 86 6.63 -8.76 -23.79
C ALA A 86 7.76 -7.72 -23.63
N THR A 87 8.26 -7.52 -22.40
CA THR A 87 9.37 -6.60 -22.13
C THR A 87 10.71 -7.18 -22.60
N ASP A 88 10.93 -8.47 -22.35
CA ASP A 88 12.16 -9.18 -22.75
C ASP A 88 12.34 -9.16 -24.28
N TRP A 89 11.28 -9.47 -25.04
CA TRP A 89 11.35 -9.44 -26.52
C TRP A 89 11.58 -8.04 -27.10
N LYS A 90 11.02 -7.00 -26.46
CA LYS A 90 11.29 -5.60 -26.84
C LYS A 90 12.76 -5.26 -26.62
N GLN A 91 13.34 -5.69 -25.50
CA GLN A 91 14.75 -5.47 -25.17
C GLN A 91 15.67 -6.23 -26.11
N VAL A 92 15.37 -7.48 -26.44
CA VAL A 92 16.13 -8.28 -27.42
C VAL A 92 16.14 -7.61 -28.80
N LYS A 93 14.97 -7.14 -29.26
CA LYS A 93 14.89 -6.38 -30.52
C LYS A 93 15.68 -5.08 -30.48
N LEU A 94 15.64 -4.37 -29.36
CA LEU A 94 16.41 -3.14 -29.17
C LEU A 94 17.91 -3.42 -29.21
N ALA A 95 18.37 -4.47 -28.53
CA ALA A 95 19.78 -4.89 -28.53
C ALA A 95 20.27 -5.33 -29.92
N LEU A 96 19.42 -5.95 -30.74
CA LEU A 96 19.75 -6.35 -32.11
C LEU A 96 19.81 -5.19 -33.09
N VAL A 97 19.00 -4.14 -32.87
CA VAL A 97 18.97 -2.93 -33.72
C VAL A 97 19.95 -1.87 -33.22
N ASP A 98 20.59 -2.11 -32.07
CA ASP A 98 21.58 -1.20 -31.50
C ASP A 98 22.87 -1.24 -32.33
N TRP A 99 23.00 -0.26 -33.22
CA TRP A 99 24.17 -0.06 -34.08
C TRP A 99 25.45 0.23 -33.27
N GLN A 100 25.36 0.61 -31.98
CA GLN A 100 26.51 0.82 -31.10
C GLN A 100 27.27 -0.48 -30.80
N VAL A 101 26.60 -1.64 -30.79
CA VAL A 101 27.26 -2.95 -30.61
C VAL A 101 28.16 -3.29 -31.81
N SER A 102 27.81 -2.82 -33.02
CA SER A 102 28.59 -3.05 -34.23
C SER A 102 29.89 -2.25 -34.30
N ASP A 103 29.96 -1.11 -33.59
CA ASP A 103 31.12 -0.22 -33.57
C ASP A 103 32.20 -0.67 -32.57
N LEU A 104 31.90 -1.65 -31.71
CA LEU A 104 32.79 -2.19 -30.67
C LEU A 104 33.63 -3.41 -31.11
N ILE A 105 33.56 -3.82 -32.38
CA ILE A 105 34.54 -4.75 -32.99
C ILE A 105 35.36 -4.06 -34.10
N PRO A 106 36.29 -3.14 -33.78
CA PRO A 106 37.41 -2.81 -34.64
C PRO A 106 38.72 -3.24 -33.96
N SER A 107 39.29 -4.39 -34.34
CA SER A 107 40.75 -4.64 -34.39
C SER A 107 41.21 -6.10 -34.54
N VAL A 108 40.34 -7.12 -34.62
CA VAL A 108 40.81 -8.48 -34.97
C VAL A 108 40.59 -8.74 -36.45
N ASN A 109 41.32 -8.01 -37.30
CA ASN A 109 41.75 -8.48 -38.63
C ASN A 109 42.73 -7.46 -39.24
N ASP A 110 43.96 -7.43 -38.73
CA ASP A 110 45.14 -6.99 -39.48
C ASP A 110 46.34 -7.75 -38.91
N ASP A 111 46.54 -8.97 -39.42
CA ASP A 111 47.82 -9.66 -39.65
C ASP A 111 47.58 -10.78 -40.69
#